data_AF-A0A957NG23-F1
#
_entry.id   AF-A0A957NG23-F1
#
_cell.length_a   1.000
_cell.length_b   1.000
_cell.length_c   1.000
_cell.angle_alpha   90.00
_cell.angle_beta   90.00
_cell.angle_gamma   90.00
#
_symmetry.space_group_name_H-M   'P 1'
#
loop_
_entity.id
_entity.type
_entity.pdbx_description
1 polymer ?
#
loop_
_entity_poly.entity_id
_entity_poly.type
_entity_poly.pdbx_seq_one_letter_code
_entity_poly.pdbx_strand_id
1 'polypeptide(L)'
;MRSQYFYLLLAAVVGAALIAPFYAPLGSVGVGLLVVAYYLTLALTLLWALSRLVARFRPKFRTFRLRNALKAPLLLTLTGGAALLSLNLTTPPPVLTQPESTLVQLTYLYETDQRDRHALRIFIEPRRDAVRLAEIYRLNDGGEIRSGEEKYLAAMVLHHGTSPDDYALAHTLSSEAAAEGVEGAQWLS
;
A
#
# COMPACT_ATOMS: atom_id res chain seq x y z
N MET A 1 -26.39 2.37 20.00
CA MET A 1 -25.88 3.41 19.07
C MET A 1 -27.12 4.02 18.45
N ARG A 2 -27.33 5.34 18.43
CA ARG A 2 -28.47 5.88 17.66
C ARG A 2 -28.30 5.41 16.21
N SER A 3 -29.35 4.87 15.59
CA SER A 3 -29.26 4.18 14.29
C SER A 3 -28.56 5.02 13.21
N GLN A 4 -28.71 6.34 13.27
CA GLN A 4 -28.02 7.31 12.41
C GLN A 4 -26.49 7.14 12.31
N TYR A 5 -25.79 6.80 13.40
CA TYR A 5 -24.33 6.63 13.36
C TYR A 5 -23.90 5.30 12.74
N PHE A 6 -24.79 4.30 12.75
CA PHE A 6 -24.54 3.02 12.09
C PHE A 6 -24.61 3.18 10.57
N TYR A 7 -25.60 3.92 10.07
CA TYR A 7 -25.75 4.16 8.63
C TYR A 7 -24.62 5.02 8.06
N LEU A 8 -24.17 6.05 8.78
CA LEU A 8 -23.00 6.85 8.37
C LEU A 8 -21.72 6.00 8.33
N LEU A 9 -21.54 5.08 9.29
CA LEU A 9 -20.43 4.14 9.28
C LEU A 9 -20.49 3.21 8.06
N LEU A 10 -21.65 2.60 7.83
CA LEU A 10 -21.83 1.68 6.71
C LEU A 10 -21.57 2.41 5.38
N ALA A 11 -22.06 3.63 5.23
CA ALA A 11 -21.81 4.47 4.06
C ALA A 11 -20.33 4.80 3.87
N ALA A 12 -19.59 5.11 4.95
CA ALA A 12 -18.14 5.37 4.87
C ALA A 12 -17.34 4.13 4.48
N VAL A 13 -17.66 2.96 5.06
CA VAL A 13 -17.02 1.68 4.72
C VAL A 13 -17.31 1.30 3.28
N VAL A 14 -18.57 1.37 2.85
CA VAL A 14 -18.98 1.07 1.47
C VAL A 14 -18.36 2.06 0.49
N GLY A 15 -18.37 3.36 0.80
CA GLY A 15 -17.75 4.39 -0.04
C GLY A 15 -16.25 4.17 -0.24
N ALA A 16 -15.51 3.90 0.85
CA ALA A 16 -14.09 3.56 0.76
C ALA A 16 -13.86 2.29 -0.08
N ALA A 17 -14.68 1.26 0.12
CA ALA A 17 -14.59 0.01 -0.62
C ALA A 17 -14.86 0.17 -2.12
N LEU A 18 -15.77 1.08 -2.51
CA LEU A 18 -16.14 1.33 -3.91
C LEU A 18 -15.11 2.21 -4.64
N ILE A 19 -14.49 3.17 -3.96
CA ILE A 19 -13.53 4.10 -4.58
C ILE A 19 -12.11 3.50 -4.61
N ALA A 20 -11.77 2.63 -3.65
CA ALA A 20 -10.47 1.98 -3.53
C ALA A 20 -9.88 1.46 -4.85
N PRO A 21 -10.62 0.73 -5.71
CA PRO A 21 -10.08 0.20 -6.98
C PRO A 21 -9.64 1.27 -7.98
N PHE A 22 -10.01 2.53 -7.80
CA PHE A 22 -9.74 3.62 -8.73
C PHE A 22 -8.67 4.60 -8.25
N TYR A 23 -8.21 4.48 -6.99
CA TYR A 23 -7.24 5.42 -6.42
C TYR A 23 -6.21 4.70 -5.55
N ALA A 24 -5.07 4.35 -6.15
CA ALA A 24 -3.99 3.59 -5.49
C ALA A 24 -3.53 4.17 -4.12
N PRO A 25 -3.47 5.51 -3.90
CA PRO A 25 -3.15 6.07 -2.59
C PRO A 25 -4.11 5.65 -1.46
N LEU A 26 -5.32 5.15 -1.77
CA LEU A 26 -6.23 4.62 -0.74
C LEU A 26 -5.66 3.41 -0.01
N GLY A 27 -4.72 2.68 -0.61
CA GLY A 27 -3.99 1.62 0.08
C GLY A 27 -3.22 2.17 1.27
N SER A 28 -2.36 3.18 1.04
CA SER A 28 -1.63 3.88 2.10
C SER A 28 -2.56 4.49 3.14
N VAL A 29 -3.68 5.08 2.73
CA VAL A 29 -4.69 5.61 3.66
C VAL A 29 -5.27 4.48 4.52
N GLY A 30 -5.62 3.35 3.91
CA GLY A 30 -6.12 2.16 4.61
C GLY A 30 -5.13 1.66 5.66
N VAL A 31 -3.85 1.54 5.31
CA VAL A 31 -2.77 1.21 6.24
C VAL A 31 -2.67 2.25 7.36
N GLY A 32 -2.68 3.54 7.03
CA GLY A 32 -2.63 4.62 8.01
C GLY A 32 -3.78 4.55 9.02
N LEU A 33 -5.00 4.29 8.56
CA LEU A 33 -6.16 4.10 9.42
C LEU A 33 -5.99 2.92 10.38
N LEU A 34 -5.42 1.81 9.91
CA LEU A 34 -5.13 0.64 10.75
C LEU A 34 -4.07 0.94 11.82
N VAL A 35 -3.00 1.65 11.45
CA VAL A 35 -1.94 2.06 12.39
C VAL A 35 -2.51 2.98 13.48
N VAL A 36 -3.31 3.99 13.09
CA VAL A 36 -3.96 4.90 14.04
C VAL A 36 -4.94 4.14 14.93
N ALA A 37 -5.74 3.22 14.37
CA ALA A 37 -6.66 2.39 15.14
C ALA A 37 -5.94 1.54 16.20
N TYR A 38 -4.80 0.96 15.84
CA TYR A 38 -3.97 0.17 16.74
C TYR A 38 -3.47 1.01 17.93
N TYR A 39 -2.79 2.14 17.67
CA TYR A 39 -2.26 2.99 18.73
C TYR A 39 -3.36 3.61 19.59
N LEU A 40 -4.50 3.98 19.00
CA LEU A 40 -5.65 4.48 19.75
C LEU A 40 -6.23 3.40 20.67
N THR A 41 -6.33 2.15 20.19
CA THR A 41 -6.76 1.01 21.02
C THR A 41 -5.81 0.80 22.19
N LEU A 42 -4.51 0.80 21.95
CA LEU A 42 -3.48 0.67 23.00
C LEU A 42 -3.57 1.80 24.03
N ALA A 43 -3.69 3.04 23.61
CA ALA A 43 -3.83 4.18 24.51
C ALA A 43 -5.10 4.08 25.38
N LEU A 44 -6.23 3.70 24.79
CA LEU A 44 -7.50 3.57 25.49
C LEU A 44 -7.50 2.41 26.50
N THR A 45 -6.86 1.29 26.18
CA THR A 45 -6.72 0.16 27.11
C THR A 45 -5.80 0.50 28.28
N LEU A 46 -4.69 1.21 28.02
CA LEU A 46 -3.80 1.72 29.07
C LEU A 46 -4.50 2.73 29.98
N LEU A 47 -5.23 3.69 29.43
CA LEU A 47 -6.03 4.66 30.21
C LEU A 47 -7.09 3.96 31.06
N TRP A 48 -7.76 2.93 30.50
CA TRP A 48 -8.70 2.12 31.26
C TRP A 48 -8.03 1.39 32.42
N ALA A 49 -6.90 0.71 32.18
CA ALA A 49 -6.15 -0.01 33.19
C ALA A 49 -5.66 0.93 34.31
N LEU A 50 -5.12 2.10 33.95
CA LEU A 50 -4.72 3.13 34.90
C LEU A 50 -5.92 3.65 35.71
N SER A 51 -7.07 3.88 35.08
CA SER A 51 -8.29 4.31 35.78
C SER A 51 -8.77 3.28 36.80
N ARG A 52 -8.59 1.98 36.51
CA ARG A 52 -8.91 0.87 37.44
C ARG A 52 -7.91 0.84 38.60
N LEU A 53 -6.64 1.04 38.32
CA LEU A 53 -5.58 1.10 39.34
C LEU A 53 -5.84 2.26 40.30
N VAL A 54 -6.14 3.46 39.79
CA VAL A 54 -6.45 4.64 40.61
C VAL A 54 -7.71 4.42 41.45
N ALA A 55 -8.76 3.82 40.88
CA ALA A 55 -9.99 3.52 41.61
C ALA A 55 -9.76 2.58 42.82
N ARG A 56 -8.73 1.73 42.78
CA ARG A 56 -8.34 0.88 43.92
C ARG A 56 -7.88 1.70 45.13
N PHE A 57 -7.20 2.82 44.91
CA PHE A 57 -6.69 3.69 45.96
C PHE A 57 -7.62 4.87 46.26
N ARG A 58 -8.51 5.22 45.33
CA ARG A 58 -9.45 6.33 45.45
C ARG A 58 -10.87 5.84 45.12
N PRO A 59 -11.64 5.33 46.10
CA PRO A 59 -12.93 4.68 45.84
C PRO A 59 -14.01 5.61 45.28
N LYS A 60 -13.86 6.94 45.45
CA LYS A 60 -14.73 7.96 44.81
C LYS A 60 -14.36 8.25 43.34
N PHE A 61 -13.26 7.69 42.84
CA PHE A 61 -12.80 7.91 41.47
C PHE A 61 -13.67 7.17 40.46
N ARG A 62 -14.18 7.89 39.46
CA ARG A 62 -15.02 7.31 38.41
C ARG A 62 -14.15 6.62 37.36
N THR A 63 -14.29 5.31 37.23
CA THR A 63 -13.55 4.54 36.22
C THR A 63 -13.94 4.93 34.80
N PHE A 64 -12.94 5.00 33.92
CA PHE A 64 -13.15 5.18 32.49
C PHE A 64 -13.94 4.00 31.91
N ARG A 65 -14.90 4.27 31.02
CA ARG A 65 -15.72 3.21 30.38
C ARG A 65 -15.19 2.89 28.98
N LEU A 66 -14.37 1.84 28.90
CA LEU A 66 -13.69 1.43 27.68
C LEU A 66 -14.65 1.12 26.51
N ARG A 67 -15.81 0.49 26.78
CA ARG A 67 -16.76 0.02 25.76
C ARG A 67 -17.17 1.08 24.74
N ASN A 68 -17.36 2.33 25.16
CA ASN A 68 -17.76 3.39 24.23
C ASN A 68 -16.56 4.00 23.50
N ALA A 69 -15.40 4.05 24.14
CA ALA A 69 -14.19 4.61 23.56
C ALA A 69 -13.63 3.72 22.44
N LEU A 70 -13.77 2.39 22.56
CA LEU A 70 -13.32 1.43 21.55
C LEU A 70 -14.12 1.47 20.23
N LYS A 71 -15.22 2.24 20.16
CA LYS A 71 -15.98 2.37 18.90
C LYS A 71 -15.13 3.04 17.83
N ALA A 72 -14.48 4.17 18.14
CA ALA A 72 -13.67 4.91 17.18
C ALA A 72 -12.56 4.04 16.53
N PRO A 73 -11.67 3.36 17.29
CA PRO A 73 -10.67 2.50 16.66
C PRO A 73 -11.28 1.31 15.92
N LEU A 74 -12.42 0.78 16.35
CA LEU A 74 -13.14 -0.24 15.59
C LEU A 74 -13.62 0.29 14.23
N LEU A 75 -14.13 1.52 14.15
CA LEU A 75 -14.52 2.13 12.86
C LEU A 75 -13.31 2.30 11.94
N LEU A 76 -12.20 2.83 12.48
CA LEU A 76 -10.98 3.02 11.71
C LEU A 76 -10.43 1.68 11.18
N THR A 77 -10.49 0.63 12.00
CA THR A 77 -10.13 -0.74 11.60
C THR A 77 -11.06 -1.26 10.51
N LEU A 78 -12.37 -1.05 10.71
CA LEU A 78 -13.49 -1.21 9.77
C LEU A 78 -13.11 -0.77 8.35
N THR A 79 -12.93 0.55 8.26
CA THR A 79 -12.72 1.27 7.03
C THR A 79 -11.38 0.95 6.40
N GLY A 80 -10.29 0.92 7.19
CA GLY A 80 -8.96 0.60 6.68
C GLY A 80 -8.86 -0.82 6.14
N GLY A 81 -9.44 -1.79 6.86
CA GLY A 81 -9.52 -3.18 6.42
C GLY A 81 -10.36 -3.36 5.16
N ALA A 82 -11.51 -2.70 5.06
CA ALA A 82 -12.35 -2.75 3.86
C ALA A 82 -11.64 -2.14 2.64
N ALA A 83 -10.93 -1.02 2.79
CA ALA A 83 -10.17 -0.41 1.70
C ALA A 83 -9.07 -1.36 1.18
N LEU A 84 -8.29 -1.97 2.07
CA LEU A 84 -7.26 -2.95 1.69
C LEU A 84 -7.85 -4.21 1.07
N LEU A 85 -8.96 -4.73 1.62
CA LEU A 85 -9.65 -5.88 1.06
C LEU A 85 -10.15 -5.60 -0.36
N SER A 86 -10.82 -4.47 -0.58
CA SER A 86 -11.29 -4.06 -1.91
C SER A 86 -10.15 -3.95 -2.93
N LEU A 87 -9.02 -3.36 -2.53
CA LEU A 87 -7.83 -3.30 -3.39
C LEU A 87 -7.36 -4.71 -3.75
N ASN A 88 -7.29 -5.63 -2.79
CA ASN A 88 -6.83 -6.99 -3.01
C ASN A 88 -7.79 -7.83 -3.87
N LEU A 89 -9.10 -7.61 -3.78
CA LEU A 89 -10.09 -8.31 -4.60
C LEU A 89 -10.16 -7.83 -6.06
N THR A 90 -9.70 -6.61 -6.34
CA THR A 90 -9.80 -5.98 -7.67
C THR A 90 -8.45 -5.89 -8.38
N THR A 91 -7.49 -6.72 -7.96
CA THR A 91 -6.12 -6.65 -8.44
C THR A 91 -6.01 -7.16 -9.88
N PRO A 92 -5.46 -6.37 -10.81
CA PRO A 92 -5.16 -6.84 -12.15
C PRO A 92 -3.95 -7.82 -12.15
N PRO A 93 -3.72 -8.58 -13.23
CA PRO A 93 -2.51 -9.40 -13.35
C PRO A 93 -1.24 -8.56 -13.20
N PRO A 94 -0.10 -9.15 -12.80
CA PRO A 94 1.15 -8.41 -12.61
C PRO A 94 1.80 -7.96 -13.93
N VAL A 95 1.45 -8.61 -15.05
CA VAL A 95 1.96 -8.35 -16.40
C VAL A 95 0.80 -8.26 -17.38
N LEU A 96 0.95 -7.51 -18.47
CA LEU A 96 0.00 -7.54 -19.58
C LEU A 96 0.14 -8.85 -20.35
N THR A 97 -0.99 -9.40 -20.80
CA THR A 97 -1.02 -10.61 -21.63
C THR A 97 -1.17 -10.31 -23.12
N GLN A 98 -1.49 -9.06 -23.47
CA GLN A 98 -1.71 -8.64 -24.85
C GLN A 98 -0.45 -7.97 -25.40
N PRO A 99 -0.18 -8.08 -26.72
CA PRO A 99 0.94 -7.39 -27.33
C PRO A 99 0.69 -5.88 -27.30
N GLU A 100 1.58 -5.15 -26.64
CA GLU A 100 1.55 -3.69 -26.51
C GLU A 100 2.95 -3.12 -26.74
N SER A 101 3.08 -1.79 -26.88
CA SER A 101 4.41 -1.17 -26.96
C SER A 101 5.20 -1.35 -25.66
N THR A 102 6.54 -1.34 -25.75
CA THR A 102 7.43 -1.48 -24.58
C THR A 102 7.11 -0.45 -23.50
N LEU A 103 6.90 0.82 -23.87
CA LEU A 103 6.49 1.87 -22.95
C LEU A 103 5.17 1.54 -22.22
N VAL A 104 4.15 1.06 -22.93
CA VAL A 104 2.86 0.68 -22.32
C VAL A 104 3.04 -0.49 -21.35
N GLN A 105 3.85 -1.48 -21.73
CA GLN A 105 4.16 -2.62 -20.86
C GLN A 105 4.89 -2.17 -19.59
N LEU A 106 5.97 -1.40 -19.70
CA LEU A 106 6.76 -0.93 -18.57
C LEU A 106 5.96 -0.01 -17.63
N THR A 107 5.14 0.89 -18.19
CA THR A 107 4.21 1.71 -17.40
C THR A 107 3.27 0.83 -16.60
N TYR A 108 2.71 -0.22 -17.22
CA TYR A 108 1.83 -1.15 -16.51
C TYR A 108 2.56 -1.93 -15.40
N LEU A 109 3.77 -2.43 -15.67
CA LEU A 109 4.58 -3.13 -14.66
C LEU A 109 4.85 -2.22 -13.46
N TYR A 110 5.27 -0.97 -13.73
CA TYR A 110 5.50 0.05 -12.70
C TYR A 110 4.23 0.35 -11.90
N GLU A 111 3.12 0.68 -12.57
CA GLU A 111 1.88 1.05 -11.88
C GLU A 111 1.34 -0.08 -11.01
N THR A 112 1.40 -1.32 -11.50
CA THR A 112 0.94 -2.47 -10.73
C THR A 112 1.89 -2.82 -9.58
N ASP A 113 3.21 -2.62 -9.73
CA ASP A 113 4.18 -2.75 -8.63
C ASP A 113 3.89 -1.75 -7.52
N GLN A 114 3.76 -0.46 -7.85
CA GLN A 114 3.47 0.60 -6.87
C GLN A 114 2.13 0.33 -6.16
N ARG A 115 1.10 -0.09 -6.92
CA ARG A 115 -0.21 -0.42 -6.36
C ARG A 115 -0.15 -1.61 -5.39
N ASP A 116 0.66 -2.63 -5.68
CA ASP A 116 0.83 -3.77 -4.77
C ASP A 116 1.47 -3.35 -3.46
N ARG A 117 2.46 -2.44 -3.50
CA ARG A 117 3.11 -1.90 -2.31
C ARG A 117 2.15 -1.09 -1.47
N HIS A 118 1.39 -0.19 -2.09
CA HIS A 118 0.35 0.59 -1.40
C HIS A 118 -0.74 -0.28 -0.77
N ALA A 119 -1.07 -1.43 -1.38
CA ALA A 119 -2.07 -2.35 -0.89
C ALA A 119 -1.52 -3.43 0.08
N LEU A 120 -0.23 -3.35 0.47
CA LEU A 120 0.49 -4.37 1.23
C LEU A 120 0.44 -5.77 0.60
N ARG A 121 0.18 -5.87 -0.70
CA ARG A 121 0.01 -7.13 -1.42
C ARG A 121 1.31 -7.89 -1.57
N ILE A 122 2.45 -7.19 -1.55
CA ILE A 122 3.79 -7.81 -1.56
C ILE A 122 3.97 -8.84 -0.43
N PHE A 123 3.26 -8.70 0.69
CA PHE A 123 3.29 -9.66 1.80
C PHE A 123 2.31 -10.83 1.63
N ILE A 124 1.33 -10.70 0.75
CA ILE A 124 0.26 -11.68 0.50
C ILE A 124 0.60 -12.54 -0.72
N GLU A 125 1.12 -11.92 -1.78
CA GLU A 125 1.40 -12.54 -3.06
C GLU A 125 2.80 -12.15 -3.59
N PRO A 126 3.88 -12.56 -2.90
CA PRO A 126 5.26 -12.18 -3.25
C PRO A 126 5.70 -12.67 -4.64
N ARG A 127 5.00 -13.65 -5.23
CA ARG A 127 5.30 -14.16 -6.57
C ARG A 127 5.09 -13.13 -7.68
N ARG A 128 4.28 -12.09 -7.45
CA ARG A 128 4.02 -11.04 -8.44
C ARG A 128 5.28 -10.27 -8.82
N ASP A 129 6.15 -10.00 -7.86
CA ASP A 129 7.42 -9.31 -8.10
C ASP A 129 8.31 -10.15 -9.03
N ALA A 130 8.44 -11.45 -8.77
CA ALA A 130 9.20 -12.35 -9.65
C ALA A 130 8.67 -12.39 -11.09
N VAL A 131 7.35 -12.32 -11.28
CA VAL A 131 6.74 -12.29 -12.62
C VAL A 131 7.05 -10.99 -13.36
N ARG A 132 7.03 -9.84 -12.66
CA ARG A 132 7.41 -8.55 -13.27
C ARG A 132 8.89 -8.49 -13.62
N LEU A 133 9.76 -8.95 -12.72
CA LEU A 133 11.20 -8.98 -12.94
C LEU A 133 11.53 -9.82 -14.17
N ALA A 134 10.93 -11.02 -14.30
CA ALA A 134 11.12 -11.87 -15.46
C ALA A 134 10.75 -11.16 -16.78
N GLU A 135 9.66 -10.38 -16.79
CA GLU A 135 9.26 -9.62 -17.98
C GLU A 135 10.22 -8.47 -18.30
N ILE A 136 10.73 -7.77 -17.28
CA ILE A 136 11.73 -6.72 -17.47
C ILE A 136 13.02 -7.28 -18.04
N TYR A 137 13.52 -8.41 -17.52
CA TYR A 137 14.69 -9.08 -18.08
C TYR A 137 14.44 -9.49 -19.54
N ARG A 138 13.27 -10.04 -19.85
CA ARG A 138 12.92 -10.40 -21.23
C ARG A 138 12.98 -9.20 -22.17
N LEU A 139 12.40 -8.06 -21.78
CA LEU A 139 12.42 -6.81 -22.55
C LEU A 139 13.84 -6.24 -22.68
N ASN A 140 14.62 -6.28 -21.60
CA ASN A 140 16.00 -5.79 -21.56
C ASN A 140 16.91 -6.61 -22.47
N ASP A 141 16.89 -7.95 -22.34
CA ASP A 141 17.72 -8.87 -23.11
C ASP A 141 17.35 -8.87 -24.60
N GLY A 142 16.09 -8.55 -24.93
CA GLY A 142 15.62 -8.31 -26.28
C GLY A 142 16.04 -6.95 -26.89
N GLY A 143 16.67 -6.07 -26.10
CA GLY A 143 17.01 -4.71 -26.53
C GLY A 143 15.78 -3.85 -26.82
N GLU A 144 14.67 -4.14 -26.14
CA GLU A 144 13.38 -3.46 -26.32
C GLU A 144 13.27 -2.19 -25.46
N ILE A 145 13.96 -2.13 -24.32
CA ILE A 145 14.03 -0.96 -23.43
C ILE A 145 15.04 0.03 -23.99
N ARG A 146 14.59 1.20 -24.48
CA ARG A 146 15.45 2.09 -25.28
C ARG A 146 15.48 3.53 -24.81
N SER A 147 14.32 4.11 -24.52
CA SER A 147 14.21 5.50 -24.08
C SER A 147 14.49 5.64 -22.59
N GLY A 148 14.94 6.82 -22.16
CA GLY A 148 15.14 7.12 -20.75
C GLY A 148 13.89 6.85 -19.89
N GLU A 149 12.70 7.14 -20.40
CA GLU A 149 11.43 6.87 -19.68
C GLU A 149 11.23 5.37 -19.44
N GLU A 150 11.44 4.54 -20.46
CA GLU A 150 11.36 3.08 -20.36
C GLU A 150 12.41 2.55 -19.36
N LYS A 151 13.65 3.06 -19.43
CA LYS A 151 14.73 2.67 -18.51
C LYS A 151 14.40 3.03 -17.07
N TYR A 152 13.85 4.23 -16.83
CA TYR A 152 13.43 4.66 -15.51
C TYR A 152 12.31 3.79 -14.95
N LEU A 153 11.26 3.51 -15.74
CA LEU A 153 10.16 2.65 -15.32
C LEU A 153 10.63 1.23 -14.97
N ALA A 154 11.54 0.66 -15.77
CA ALA A 154 12.17 -0.63 -15.49
C ALA A 154 13.01 -0.60 -14.21
N ALA A 155 13.84 0.42 -14.03
CA ALA A 155 14.66 0.61 -12.84
C ALA A 155 13.82 0.68 -11.55
N MET A 156 12.68 1.39 -11.62
CA MET A 156 11.72 1.52 -10.51
C MET A 156 10.97 0.23 -10.17
N VAL A 157 11.07 -0.83 -10.96
CA VAL A 157 10.59 -2.15 -10.57
C VAL A 157 11.76 -3.03 -10.12
N LEU A 158 12.89 -2.98 -10.83
CA LEU A 158 14.11 -3.73 -10.51
C LEU A 158 14.70 -3.37 -9.14
N HIS A 159 14.63 -2.11 -8.71
CA HIS A 159 15.16 -1.71 -7.39
C HIS A 159 14.44 -2.38 -6.21
N HIS A 160 13.27 -2.97 -6.47
CA HIS A 160 12.52 -3.77 -5.51
C HIS A 160 12.76 -5.28 -5.64
N GLY A 161 13.68 -5.68 -6.52
CA GLY A 161 14.14 -7.06 -6.63
C GLY A 161 14.81 -7.57 -5.37
N THR A 162 15.34 -8.79 -5.45
CA THR A 162 15.92 -9.47 -4.28
C THR A 162 17.32 -10.00 -4.54
N SER A 163 17.82 -9.90 -5.78
CA SER A 163 19.15 -10.31 -6.15
C SER A 163 20.08 -9.10 -6.37
N PRO A 164 21.41 -9.28 -6.19
CA PRO A 164 22.38 -8.25 -6.55
C PRO A 164 22.27 -7.78 -8.00
N ASP A 165 21.91 -8.70 -8.91
CA ASP A 165 21.77 -8.41 -10.34
C ASP A 165 20.58 -7.46 -10.60
N ASP A 166 19.47 -7.62 -9.87
CA ASP A 166 18.31 -6.71 -9.97
C ASP A 166 18.72 -5.28 -9.59
N TYR A 167 19.45 -5.12 -8.49
CA TYR A 167 19.89 -3.81 -8.02
C TYR A 167 20.93 -3.20 -8.96
N ALA A 168 21.85 -4.01 -9.49
CA ALA A 168 22.86 -3.55 -10.45
C ALA A 168 22.20 -3.05 -11.74
N LEU A 169 21.26 -3.83 -12.30
CA LEU A 169 20.53 -3.44 -13.49
C LEU A 169 19.65 -2.21 -13.24
N ALA A 170 18.98 -2.12 -12.09
CA ALA A 170 18.21 -0.93 -11.70
C ALA A 170 19.09 0.33 -11.72
N HIS A 171 20.27 0.26 -11.11
CA HIS A 171 21.21 1.37 -11.07
C HIS A 171 21.72 1.77 -12.46
N THR A 172 22.08 0.80 -13.30
CA THR A 172 22.51 1.06 -14.68
C THR A 172 21.42 1.75 -15.49
N LEU A 173 20.20 1.19 -15.52
CA LEU A 173 19.09 1.77 -16.27
C LEU A 173 18.71 3.17 -15.75
N SER A 174 18.72 3.37 -14.43
CA SER A 174 18.45 4.67 -13.85
C SER A 174 19.53 5.70 -14.16
N SER A 175 20.80 5.30 -14.19
CA SER A 175 21.92 6.18 -14.59
C SER A 175 21.80 6.63 -16.03
N GLU A 176 21.44 5.72 -16.93
CA GLU A 176 21.19 6.05 -18.33
C GLU A 176 19.98 6.98 -18.49
N ALA A 177 18.87 6.70 -17.78
CA ALA A 177 17.70 7.57 -17.78
C ALA A 177 18.03 8.97 -17.25
N ALA A 178 18.85 9.07 -16.19
CA ALA A 178 19.30 10.34 -15.65
C ALA A 178 20.18 11.12 -16.64
N ALA A 179 21.06 10.43 -17.37
CA ALA A 179 21.87 11.04 -18.43
C ALA A 179 21.02 11.58 -19.60
N GLU A 180 19.85 10.96 -19.85
CA GLU A 180 18.85 11.42 -20.82
C GLU A 180 17.92 12.52 -20.27
N GLY A 181 18.11 12.94 -19.02
CA GLY A 181 17.36 14.04 -18.41
C GLY A 181 16.01 13.66 -17.81
N VAL A 182 15.77 12.38 -17.54
CA VAL A 182 14.54 11.92 -16.89
C VAL A 182 14.52 12.37 -15.42
N GLU A 183 13.46 13.09 -15.04
CA GLU A 183 13.28 13.57 -13.68
C GLU A 183 13.14 12.40 -12.69
N GLY A 184 13.79 12.49 -11.52
CA GLY A 184 13.74 11.46 -10.49
C GLY A 184 14.70 10.29 -10.68
N ALA A 185 15.21 10.06 -11.90
CA ALA A 185 16.14 8.97 -12.18
C ALA A 185 17.48 9.07 -11.43
N GLN A 186 17.86 10.27 -10.97
CA GLN A 186 19.09 10.49 -10.18
C GLN A 186 19.08 9.80 -8.81
N TRP A 187 17.91 9.41 -8.30
CA TRP A 187 17.82 8.81 -6.96
C TRP A 187 18.34 7.37 -6.90
N LEU A 188 18.26 6.63 -8.01
CA LEU A 188 18.75 5.25 -8.14
C LEU A 188 20.04 5.14 -8.97
N SER A 189 20.51 6.24 -9.57
CA SER A 189 21.75 6.30 -10.34
C SER A 189 23.00 6.39 -9.47
#